data_AF-A0A6M2CSL7-F1
#
_entry.id   AF-A0A6M2CSL7-F1
#
_cell.length_a   1.000
_cell.length_b   1.000
_cell.length_c   1.000
_cell.angle_alpha   90.00
_cell.angle_beta   90.00
_cell.angle_gamma   90.00
#
_symmetry.space_group_name_H-M   'P 1'
#
loop_
_entity.id
_entity.type
_entity.pdbx_description
1 polymer ?
#
loop_
_entity_poly.entity_id
_entity_poly.type
_entity_poly.pdbx_seq_one_letter_code
_entity_poly.pdbx_strand_id
1 'polypeptide(L)'
;FYPSQDLTQGVRGHPLDAFITARSFQEWFTGYADMLENEEFVVLDNQPYRFYHVPGCELTTDNITVSVSTCFMPELSSVNPPHFFHTYRITMSMSEDASDRESCQLETRHWIITDENGLEERVDGRGVVGEYPVMSPGAYFSWVSCTSLSTTFGNMKGHFVMRNLHTGDMTEVHCPVFNMKCLPYVTSAEREAIKRQRDAVKKAQ
;
A
#
# COMPACT_ATOMS: atom_id res chain seq x y z
N PHE A 1 18.78 -2.68 7.10
CA PHE A 1 19.43 -3.98 7.36
C PHE A 1 18.42 -4.95 7.98
N TYR A 2 17.66 -5.59 7.10
CA TYR A 2 16.97 -6.87 7.27
C TYR A 2 16.99 -7.43 5.85
N PRO A 3 17.71 -8.51 5.53
CA PRO A 3 17.33 -9.26 4.35
C PRO A 3 15.91 -9.74 4.63
N SER A 4 14.99 -9.50 3.69
CA SER A 4 13.82 -10.36 3.58
C SER A 4 14.29 -11.79 3.80
N GLN A 5 13.82 -12.46 4.86
CA GLN A 5 14.03 -13.89 4.94
C GLN A 5 13.14 -14.47 3.84
N ASP A 6 13.77 -14.99 2.79
CA ASP A 6 13.11 -15.85 1.81
C ASP A 6 12.54 -17.07 2.54
N LEU A 7 11.35 -16.90 3.09
CA LEU A 7 10.51 -17.99 3.54
C LEU A 7 9.64 -18.38 2.35
N THR A 8 10.19 -19.18 1.45
CA THR A 8 9.60 -20.50 1.10
C THR A 8 10.36 -21.20 -0.02
N GLN A 9 10.44 -22.50 0.18
CA GLN A 9 10.93 -23.52 -0.74
C GLN A 9 10.28 -23.42 -2.13
N GLY A 10 11.08 -23.54 -3.19
CA GLY A 10 10.62 -24.11 -4.46
C GLY A 10 10.59 -23.22 -5.70
N VAL A 11 10.83 -21.91 -5.60
CA VAL A 11 10.89 -21.04 -6.79
C VAL A 11 12.33 -20.93 -7.29
N ARG A 12 12.56 -21.22 -8.58
CA ARG A 12 13.84 -21.04 -9.27
C ARG A 12 14.16 -19.55 -9.49
N GLY A 13 14.31 -18.79 -8.40
CA GLY A 13 14.86 -17.43 -8.39
C GLY A 13 16.32 -17.46 -7.92
N HIS A 14 17.16 -16.56 -8.43
CA HIS A 14 18.57 -16.52 -8.04
C HIS A 14 18.67 -16.06 -6.57
N PRO A 15 19.44 -16.74 -5.69
CA PRO A 15 19.26 -16.67 -4.21
C PRO A 15 19.46 -15.34 -3.47
N LEU A 16 19.53 -14.16 -4.11
CA LEU A 16 20.03 -12.96 -3.42
C LEU A 16 19.39 -11.62 -3.75
N ASP A 17 18.40 -11.47 -4.62
CA ASP A 17 17.82 -10.13 -4.85
C ASP A 17 17.20 -9.60 -3.54
N ALA A 18 17.73 -8.48 -3.04
CA ALA A 18 17.48 -8.01 -1.68
C ALA A 18 17.01 -6.57 -1.71
N PHE A 19 15.85 -6.34 -1.10
CA PHE A 19 15.34 -5.01 -0.84
C PHE A 19 16.14 -4.34 0.29
N ILE A 20 16.44 -3.07 0.11
CA ILE A 20 17.25 -2.25 1.00
C ILE A 20 16.28 -1.41 1.84
N THR A 21 16.13 -1.81 3.10
CA THR A 21 15.39 -1.03 4.10
C THR A 21 16.20 0.14 4.65
N ALA A 22 17.53 -0.02 4.76
CA ALA A 22 18.51 1.02 5.13
C ALA A 22 19.93 0.50 4.87
N ARG A 23 20.92 1.41 4.77
CA ARG A 23 22.35 1.09 4.56
C ARG A 23 23.08 0.69 5.85
N SER A 24 22.55 1.04 7.01
CA SER A 24 23.08 0.60 8.31
C SER A 24 21.97 0.31 9.33
N PHE A 25 22.31 -0.36 10.43
CA PHE A 25 21.37 -0.53 11.55
C PHE A 25 20.99 0.83 12.17
N GLN A 26 21.97 1.73 12.33
CA GLN A 26 21.74 3.05 12.88
C GLN A 26 20.73 3.83 12.03
N GLU A 27 20.94 3.91 10.72
CA GLU A 27 20.02 4.59 9.80
C GLU A 27 18.61 3.97 9.83
N TRP A 28 18.53 2.64 9.85
CA TRP A 28 17.23 1.96 9.97
C TRP A 28 16.51 2.32 11.27
N PHE A 29 17.22 2.25 12.40
CA PHE A 29 16.64 2.48 13.72
C PHE A 29 16.25 3.94 13.91
N THR A 30 17.11 4.89 13.52
CA THR A 30 16.79 6.32 13.61
C THR A 30 15.64 6.69 12.68
N GLY A 31 15.64 6.21 11.44
CA GLY A 31 14.52 6.47 10.53
C GLY A 31 13.21 5.87 11.03
N TYR A 32 13.25 4.68 11.63
CA TYR A 32 12.07 4.09 12.26
C TYR A 32 11.58 4.90 13.47
N ALA A 33 12.49 5.38 14.32
CA ALA A 33 12.16 6.23 15.46
C ALA A 33 11.57 7.58 15.00
N ASP A 34 12.17 8.22 14.00
CA ASP A 34 11.67 9.48 13.42
C ASP A 34 10.25 9.29 12.86
N MET A 35 9.99 8.19 12.14
CA MET A 35 8.65 7.88 11.63
C MET A 35 7.62 7.67 12.74
N LEU A 36 8.02 7.07 13.88
CA LEU A 36 7.14 6.95 15.05
C LEU A 36 6.87 8.31 15.70
N GLU A 37 7.90 9.16 15.85
CA GLU A 37 7.77 10.50 16.44
C GLU A 37 6.91 11.43 15.58
N ASN A 38 6.93 11.27 14.26
CA ASN A 38 6.14 12.07 13.31
C ASN A 38 4.76 11.47 12.98
N GLU A 39 4.32 10.43 13.70
CA GLU A 39 3.02 9.76 13.49
C GLU A 39 2.80 9.25 12.05
N GLU A 40 3.89 8.92 11.34
CA GLU A 40 3.81 8.45 9.96
C GLU A 40 3.36 6.98 9.88
N PHE A 41 3.64 6.21 10.94
CA PHE A 41 3.10 4.86 11.10
C PHE A 41 1.69 4.89 11.63
N VAL A 42 0.87 4.02 11.06
CA VAL A 42 -0.47 3.81 11.58
C VAL A 42 -0.38 3.04 12.88
N VAL A 43 -0.93 3.60 13.95
CA VAL A 43 -1.13 2.93 15.23
C VAL A 43 -2.56 2.37 15.30
N LEU A 44 -2.70 1.06 15.49
CA LEU A 44 -3.97 0.41 15.83
C LEU A 44 -3.78 -0.35 17.14
N ASP A 45 -4.71 -0.22 18.08
CA ASP A 45 -4.64 -0.87 19.41
C ASP A 45 -3.30 -0.66 20.15
N ASN A 46 -2.78 0.58 20.11
CA ASN A 46 -1.47 0.97 20.65
C ASN A 46 -0.28 0.19 20.06
N GLN A 47 -0.42 -0.38 18.87
CA GLN A 47 0.66 -1.05 18.15
C GLN A 47 0.93 -0.36 16.80
N PRO A 48 2.18 -0.03 16.47
CA PRO A 48 2.52 0.52 15.17
C PRO A 48 2.51 -0.56 14.10
N TYR A 49 1.82 -0.29 13.01
CA TYR A 49 1.79 -1.13 11.81
C TYR A 49 2.70 -0.53 10.75
N ARG A 50 3.23 -1.37 9.85
CA ARG A 50 4.12 -0.95 8.74
C ARG A 50 3.43 -0.09 7.66
N PHE A 51 2.16 0.27 7.84
CA PHE A 51 1.46 1.15 6.93
C PHE A 51 1.92 2.59 7.12
N TYR A 52 2.23 3.25 6.01
CA TYR A 52 2.63 4.65 5.98
C TYR A 52 1.44 5.50 5.53
N HIS A 53 1.20 6.61 6.22
CA HIS A 53 0.33 7.65 5.71
C HIS A 53 0.99 8.30 4.49
N VAL A 54 0.36 8.15 3.33
CA VAL A 54 0.81 8.87 2.14
C VAL A 54 0.23 10.29 2.22
N PRO A 55 1.07 11.35 2.26
CA PRO A 55 0.58 12.72 2.35
C PRO A 55 -0.41 13.03 1.21
N GLY A 56 -1.58 13.56 1.55
CA GLY A 56 -2.63 13.87 0.57
C GLY A 56 -3.47 12.67 0.12
N CYS A 57 -3.29 11.47 0.68
CA CYS A 57 -4.17 10.32 0.43
C CYS A 57 -5.39 10.31 1.36
N GLU A 58 -6.13 11.41 1.33
CA GLU A 58 -7.44 11.57 1.94
C GLU A 58 -8.34 12.35 0.97
N LEU A 59 -9.57 11.88 0.79
CA LEU A 59 -10.57 12.57 -0.04
C LEU A 59 -11.94 12.48 0.62
N THR A 60 -12.62 13.62 0.73
CA THR A 60 -13.99 13.70 1.22
C THR A 60 -14.94 13.90 0.04
N THR A 61 -15.95 13.05 -0.05
CA THR A 61 -17.11 13.23 -0.94
C THR A 61 -18.35 13.36 -0.07
N ASP A 62 -19.04 14.49 -0.17
CA ASP A 62 -20.10 14.90 0.75
C ASP A 62 -19.63 14.82 2.22
N ASN A 63 -20.25 13.96 3.03
CA ASN A 63 -19.91 13.75 4.44
C ASN A 63 -19.05 12.50 4.69
N ILE A 64 -18.59 11.82 3.64
CA ILE A 64 -17.77 10.60 3.75
C ILE A 64 -16.33 10.91 3.35
N THR A 65 -15.42 10.65 4.29
CA THR A 65 -13.97 10.74 4.08
C THR A 65 -13.39 9.35 3.87
N VAL A 66 -12.60 9.21 2.82
CA VAL A 66 -11.80 8.02 2.53
C VAL A 66 -10.32 8.36 2.63
N SER A 67 -9.59 7.66 3.49
CA SER A 67 -8.14 7.78 3.62
C SER A 67 -7.43 6.46 3.35
N VAL A 68 -6.20 6.53 2.85
CA VAL A 68 -5.43 5.36 2.43
C VAL A 68 -4.02 5.39 3.02
N SER A 69 -3.60 4.23 3.53
CA SER A 69 -2.21 3.97 3.90
C SER A 69 -1.69 2.76 3.13
N THR A 70 -0.44 2.79 2.68
CA THR A 70 0.15 1.69 1.90
C THR A 70 1.36 1.08 2.61
N CYS A 71 1.67 -0.17 2.28
CA CYS A 71 2.85 -0.88 2.76
C CYS A 71 3.34 -1.82 1.66
N PHE A 72 4.61 -1.67 1.27
CA PHE A 72 5.30 -2.65 0.42
C PHE A 72 5.72 -3.86 1.27
N MET A 73 5.61 -5.06 0.70
CA MET A 73 5.93 -6.32 1.39
C MET A 73 7.14 -7.01 0.74
N PRO A 74 8.37 -6.68 1.14
CA PRO A 74 9.60 -7.30 0.63
C PRO A 74 9.58 -8.84 0.67
N GLU A 75 9.00 -9.41 1.72
CA GLU A 75 8.89 -10.85 1.97
C GLU A 75 7.99 -11.60 0.98
N LEU A 76 7.10 -10.88 0.27
CA LEU A 76 6.20 -11.43 -0.75
C LEU A 76 6.55 -10.94 -2.15
N SER A 77 7.68 -10.26 -2.30
CA SER A 77 8.12 -9.61 -3.53
C SER A 77 9.40 -10.24 -4.07
N SER A 78 9.56 -10.25 -5.39
CA SER A 78 10.76 -10.68 -6.09
C SER A 78 11.14 -9.68 -7.17
N VAL A 79 12.44 -9.43 -7.32
CA VAL A 79 12.96 -8.62 -8.42
C VAL A 79 13.04 -9.44 -9.71
N ASN A 80 13.36 -10.74 -9.59
CA ASN A 80 13.47 -11.65 -10.72
C ASN A 80 12.83 -13.03 -10.39
N PRO A 81 11.70 -13.40 -11.02
CA PRO A 81 10.90 -12.56 -11.93
C PRO A 81 10.31 -11.34 -11.19
N PRO A 82 9.98 -10.23 -11.89
CA PRO A 82 9.43 -9.04 -11.26
C PRO A 82 8.03 -9.31 -10.71
N HIS A 83 7.89 -9.12 -9.40
CA HIS A 83 6.64 -9.27 -8.66
C HIS A 83 6.72 -8.42 -7.40
N PHE A 84 5.95 -7.33 -7.33
CA PHE A 84 6.01 -6.37 -6.23
C PHE A 84 4.68 -6.34 -5.49
N PHE A 85 4.67 -6.92 -4.29
CA PHE A 85 3.47 -7.09 -3.49
C PHE A 85 3.26 -5.88 -2.56
N HIS A 86 2.06 -5.31 -2.65
CA HIS A 86 1.66 -4.17 -1.84
C HIS A 86 0.39 -4.49 -1.08
N THR A 87 0.37 -4.13 0.19
CA THR A 87 -0.85 -4.07 1.00
C THR A 87 -1.27 -2.62 1.16
N TYR A 88 -2.57 -2.38 1.24
CA TYR A 88 -3.12 -1.06 1.50
C TYR A 88 -4.25 -1.18 2.52
N ARG A 89 -4.31 -0.23 3.44
CA ARG A 89 -5.43 -0.05 4.35
C ARG A 89 -6.25 1.14 3.86
N ILE A 90 -7.55 0.92 3.71
CA ILE A 90 -8.51 1.99 3.43
C ILE A 90 -9.34 2.18 4.68
N THR A 91 -9.53 3.44 5.05
CA THR A 91 -10.43 3.85 6.11
C THR A 91 -11.52 4.72 5.49
N MET A 92 -12.77 4.42 5.82
CA MET A 92 -13.95 5.18 5.44
C MET A 92 -14.65 5.66 6.71
N SER A 93 -14.93 6.95 6.81
CA SER A 93 -15.63 7.55 7.95
C SER A 93 -16.68 8.53 7.47
N MET A 94 -17.80 8.63 8.18
CA MET A 94 -18.81 9.66 7.96
C MET A 94 -18.79 10.66 9.11
N SER A 95 -18.85 11.96 8.78
CA SER A 95 -18.82 13.03 9.77
C SER A 95 -19.96 12.91 10.79
N GLU A 96 -19.71 13.28 12.05
CA GLU A 96 -20.72 13.24 13.12
C GLU A 96 -21.83 14.28 12.95
N ASP A 97 -21.57 15.36 12.21
CA ASP A 97 -22.54 16.43 11.92
C ASP A 97 -23.43 16.14 10.69
N ALA A 98 -23.21 15.01 10.00
CA ALA A 98 -24.05 14.56 8.90
C ALA A 98 -25.47 14.24 9.38
N SER A 99 -26.46 14.36 8.50
CA SER A 99 -27.83 13.97 8.81
C SER A 99 -27.98 12.44 8.78
N ASP A 100 -28.78 11.87 9.69
CA ASP A 100 -29.18 10.46 9.63
C ASP A 100 -29.77 10.07 8.25
N ARG A 101 -30.41 11.02 7.55
CA ARG A 101 -30.97 10.82 6.20
C ARG A 101 -29.91 10.57 5.11
N GLU A 102 -28.67 10.94 5.38
CA GLU A 102 -27.53 10.72 4.49
C GLU A 102 -26.89 9.34 4.70
N SER A 103 -27.36 8.57 5.69
CA SER A 103 -26.87 7.22 5.94
C SER A 103 -26.96 6.38 4.67
N CYS A 104 -25.87 5.70 4.31
CA CYS A 104 -25.77 4.92 3.10
C CYS A 104 -25.00 3.61 3.31
N GLN A 105 -25.23 2.62 2.44
CA GLN A 105 -24.55 1.34 2.48
C GLN A 105 -23.66 1.17 1.24
N LEU A 106 -22.44 0.68 1.45
CA LEU A 106 -21.55 0.33 0.35
C LEU A 106 -22.10 -0.86 -0.43
N GLU A 107 -22.15 -0.76 -1.76
CA GLU A 107 -22.64 -1.80 -2.65
C GLU A 107 -21.54 -2.42 -3.50
N THR A 108 -20.78 -1.58 -4.18
CA THR A 108 -19.73 -2.00 -5.10
C THR A 108 -18.51 -1.10 -4.99
N ARG A 109 -17.38 -1.60 -5.48
CA ARG A 109 -16.13 -0.87 -5.63
C ARG A 109 -15.67 -0.98 -7.09
N HIS A 110 -15.05 0.09 -7.56
CA HIS A 110 -14.37 0.14 -8.84
C HIS A 110 -12.94 0.61 -8.63
N TRP A 111 -11.98 -0.10 -9.18
CA TRP A 111 -10.57 0.27 -9.17
C TRP A 111 -9.98 0.30 -10.56
N ILE A 112 -9.11 1.27 -10.79
CA ILE A 112 -8.16 1.30 -11.89
C ILE A 112 -6.77 1.25 -11.25
N ILE A 113 -6.02 0.20 -11.59
CA ILE A 113 -4.64 -0.01 -11.16
C ILE A 113 -3.76 0.30 -12.36
N THR A 114 -2.85 1.26 -12.23
CA THR A 114 -1.96 1.68 -13.32
C THR A 114 -0.51 1.40 -12.94
N ASP A 115 0.18 0.64 -13.77
CA ASP A 115 1.61 0.35 -13.59
C ASP A 115 2.50 1.51 -14.11
N GLU A 116 3.81 1.40 -13.92
CA GLU A 116 4.77 2.44 -14.35
C GLU A 116 4.85 2.60 -15.88
N ASN A 117 4.46 1.58 -16.64
CA ASN A 117 4.42 1.61 -18.10
C ASN A 117 3.08 2.17 -18.64
N GLY A 118 2.14 2.52 -17.77
CA GLY A 118 0.80 2.99 -18.13
C GLY A 118 -0.19 1.87 -18.47
N LEU A 119 0.13 0.61 -18.17
CA LEU A 119 -0.82 -0.49 -18.29
C LEU A 119 -1.88 -0.37 -17.20
N GLU A 120 -3.16 -0.39 -17.61
CA GLU A 120 -4.30 -0.31 -16.70
C GLU A 120 -4.99 -1.67 -16.51
N GLU A 121 -5.19 -2.07 -15.27
CA GLU A 121 -6.11 -3.14 -14.87
C GLU A 121 -7.36 -2.54 -14.21
N ARG A 122 -8.54 -3.05 -14.57
CA ARG A 122 -9.82 -2.64 -13.97
C ARG A 122 -10.37 -3.75 -13.09
N VAL A 123 -10.71 -3.40 -11.86
CA VAL A 123 -11.27 -4.34 -10.88
C VAL A 123 -12.61 -3.81 -10.39
N ASP A 124 -13.67 -4.50 -10.80
CA ASP A 124 -15.03 -4.28 -10.33
C ASP A 124 -15.43 -5.39 -9.36
N GLY A 125 -16.12 -5.03 -8.27
CA GLY A 125 -16.58 -6.03 -7.32
C GLY A 125 -17.64 -5.51 -6.38
N ARG A 126 -18.44 -6.43 -5.82
CA ARG A 126 -19.39 -6.09 -4.76
C ARG A 126 -18.71 -6.04 -3.41
N GLY A 127 -19.19 -5.15 -2.55
CA GLY A 127 -18.67 -4.98 -1.19
C GLY A 127 -17.19 -4.58 -1.16
N VAL A 128 -16.62 -4.67 0.03
CA VAL A 128 -15.19 -4.58 0.30
C VAL A 128 -14.84 -5.73 1.24
N VAL A 129 -13.81 -6.53 0.91
CA VAL A 129 -13.40 -7.72 1.69
C VAL A 129 -14.53 -8.69 2.08
N GLY A 130 -15.61 -8.73 1.30
CA GLY A 130 -16.79 -9.56 1.58
C GLY A 130 -17.87 -8.88 2.45
N GLU A 131 -17.63 -7.65 2.87
CA GLU A 131 -18.51 -6.84 3.71
C GLU A 131 -19.17 -5.70 2.93
N TYR A 132 -20.30 -5.22 3.46
CA TYR A 132 -21.13 -4.15 2.89
C TYR A 132 -21.40 -3.12 4.01
N PRO A 133 -20.37 -2.36 4.43
CA PRO A 133 -20.46 -1.46 5.57
C PRO A 133 -21.54 -0.39 5.37
N VAL A 134 -22.19 -0.02 6.47
CA VAL A 134 -23.14 1.08 6.53
C VAL A 134 -22.45 2.29 7.14
N MET A 135 -22.50 3.41 6.42
CA MET A 135 -22.02 4.71 6.87
C MET A 135 -23.21 5.52 7.37
N SER A 136 -23.29 5.69 8.68
CA SER A 136 -24.18 6.63 9.38
C SER A 136 -23.34 7.73 10.04
N PRO A 137 -23.92 8.83 10.55
CA PRO A 137 -23.14 9.87 11.24
C PRO A 137 -22.23 9.29 12.32
N GLY A 138 -20.94 9.64 12.28
CA GLY A 138 -19.89 9.12 13.17
C GLY A 138 -19.42 7.69 12.88
N ALA A 139 -19.96 7.01 11.87
CA ALA A 139 -19.54 5.65 11.51
C ALA A 139 -18.09 5.64 10.99
N TYR A 140 -17.38 4.58 11.33
CA TYR A 140 -16.00 4.33 10.95
C TYR A 140 -15.85 2.87 10.53
N PHE A 141 -15.23 2.64 9.37
CA PHE A 141 -14.91 1.31 8.89
C PHE A 141 -13.52 1.29 8.25
N SER A 142 -12.70 0.31 8.59
CA SER A 142 -11.35 0.16 8.05
C SER A 142 -11.06 -1.28 7.66
N TRP A 143 -10.39 -1.48 6.54
CA TRP A 143 -10.04 -2.80 6.05
C TRP A 143 -8.69 -2.78 5.33
N VAL A 144 -8.06 -3.95 5.27
CA VAL A 144 -6.80 -4.18 4.56
C VAL A 144 -7.05 -5.07 3.36
N SER A 145 -6.45 -4.71 2.23
CA SER A 145 -6.40 -5.53 1.02
C SER A 145 -4.99 -5.45 0.42
N CYS A 146 -4.77 -6.15 -0.68
CA CYS A 146 -3.49 -6.20 -1.36
C CYS A 146 -3.64 -6.18 -2.89
N THR A 147 -2.54 -5.85 -3.56
CA THR A 147 -2.37 -6.00 -4.99
C THR A 147 -0.90 -6.31 -5.32
N SER A 148 -0.66 -6.85 -6.50
CA SER A 148 0.68 -7.14 -7.02
C SER A 148 0.93 -6.34 -8.29
N LEU A 149 2.09 -5.71 -8.39
CA LEU A 149 2.54 -5.01 -9.59
C LEU A 149 3.69 -5.77 -10.27
N SER A 150 3.76 -5.66 -11.60
CA SER A 150 4.92 -6.15 -12.37
C SER A 150 6.04 -5.11 -12.48
N THR A 151 5.81 -3.90 -11.97
CA THR A 151 6.73 -2.76 -12.00
C THR A 151 7.04 -2.27 -10.59
N THR A 152 8.14 -1.52 -10.45
CA THR A 152 8.60 -0.98 -9.16
C THR A 152 7.73 0.13 -8.61
N PHE A 153 6.89 0.72 -9.46
CA PHE A 153 5.97 1.77 -9.14
C PHE A 153 4.60 1.49 -9.80
N GLY A 154 3.55 1.97 -9.16
CA GLY A 154 2.22 2.05 -9.73
C GLY A 154 1.30 2.92 -8.87
N ASN A 155 0.09 3.14 -9.32
CA ASN A 155 -0.93 3.84 -8.56
C ASN A 155 -2.29 3.16 -8.69
N MET A 156 -3.17 3.48 -7.75
CA MET A 156 -4.56 3.08 -7.79
C MET A 156 -5.46 4.30 -7.65
N LYS A 157 -6.55 4.30 -8.39
CA LYS A 157 -7.65 5.26 -8.27
C LYS A 157 -8.98 4.54 -8.41
N GLY A 158 -10.02 5.04 -7.78
CA GLY A 158 -11.29 4.34 -7.76
C GLY A 158 -12.37 5.07 -6.98
N HIS A 159 -13.50 4.40 -6.85
CA HIS A 159 -14.63 4.87 -6.07
C HIS A 159 -15.42 3.69 -5.50
N PHE A 160 -16.25 4.00 -4.52
CA PHE A 160 -17.26 3.12 -3.95
C PHE A 160 -18.64 3.61 -4.37
N VAL A 161 -19.50 2.71 -4.80
CA VAL A 161 -20.90 3.04 -5.03
C VAL A 161 -21.66 2.80 -3.74
N MET A 162 -22.25 3.86 -3.22
CA MET A 162 -23.01 3.87 -1.98
C MET A 162 -24.50 4.00 -2.30
N ARG A 163 -25.34 3.23 -1.62
CA ARG A 163 -26.80 3.32 -1.71
C ARG A 163 -27.33 4.07 -0.49
N ASN A 164 -27.98 5.20 -0.69
CA ASN A 164 -28.65 5.91 0.39
C ASN A 164 -29.77 5.02 0.99
N LEU A 165 -29.80 4.88 2.33
CA LEU A 165 -30.74 3.98 3.02
C LEU A 165 -32.16 4.54 3.12
N HIS A 166 -32.34 5.84 2.94
CA HIS A 166 -33.65 6.51 3.00
C HIS A 166 -34.27 6.71 1.61
N THR A 167 -33.49 7.15 0.63
CA THR A 167 -33.99 7.44 -0.72
C THR A 167 -33.78 6.28 -1.70
N GLY A 168 -32.79 5.42 -1.45
CA GLY A 168 -32.38 4.36 -2.36
C GLY A 168 -31.49 4.83 -3.52
N ASP A 169 -31.15 6.12 -3.57
CA ASP A 169 -30.28 6.68 -4.62
C ASP A 169 -28.86 6.14 -4.51
N MET A 170 -28.17 6.06 -5.65
CA MET A 170 -26.79 5.61 -5.74
C MET A 170 -25.86 6.81 -5.94
N THR A 171 -24.81 6.91 -5.12
CA THR A 171 -23.77 7.94 -5.22
C THR A 171 -22.38 7.32 -5.25
N GLU A 172 -21.44 8.00 -5.92
CA GLU A 172 -20.04 7.60 -5.92
C GLU A 172 -19.29 8.35 -4.82
N VAL A 173 -18.60 7.60 -3.96
CA VAL A 173 -17.63 8.14 -3.00
C VAL A 173 -16.25 7.84 -3.52
N HIS A 174 -15.47 8.87 -3.84
CA HIS A 174 -14.17 8.70 -4.47
C HIS A 174 -13.09 8.36 -3.45
N CYS A 175 -12.22 7.43 -3.81
CA CYS A 175 -10.96 7.21 -3.11
C CYS A 175 -9.89 8.14 -3.69
N PRO A 176 -9.03 8.76 -2.86
CA PRO A 176 -7.88 9.50 -3.38
C PRO A 176 -6.98 8.59 -4.21
N VAL A 177 -6.29 9.15 -5.20
CA VAL A 177 -5.22 8.42 -5.89
C VAL A 177 -4.10 8.16 -4.90
N PHE A 178 -3.63 6.92 -4.81
CA PHE A 178 -2.51 6.56 -3.96
C PHE A 178 -1.45 5.81 -4.74
N ASN A 179 -0.20 6.12 -4.41
CA ASN A 179 0.97 5.56 -5.06
C ASN A 179 1.52 4.39 -4.26
N MET A 180 2.02 3.40 -4.99
CA MET A 180 2.70 2.23 -4.44
C MET A 180 4.09 2.18 -5.08
N LYS A 181 5.11 2.17 -4.22
CA LYS A 181 6.50 2.16 -4.64
C LYS A 181 7.24 1.08 -3.87
N CYS A 182 7.99 0.25 -4.56
CA CYS A 182 8.83 -0.75 -3.91
C CYS A 182 10.00 -0.08 -3.18
N LEU A 183 10.61 -0.80 -2.24
CA LEU A 183 11.87 -0.37 -1.67
C LEU A 183 12.99 -0.41 -2.72
N PRO A 184 14.04 0.41 -2.57
CA PRO A 184 15.26 0.24 -3.34
C PRO A 184 15.78 -1.20 -3.21
N TYR A 185 16.45 -1.72 -4.23
CA TYR A 185 17.03 -3.07 -4.18
C TYR A 185 18.38 -3.11 -4.91
N VAL A 186 19.16 -4.16 -4.67
CA VAL A 186 20.36 -4.47 -5.45
C VAL A 186 20.21 -5.86 -6.05
N THR A 187 20.38 -5.96 -7.35
CA THR A 187 20.35 -7.23 -8.08
C THR A 187 21.60 -8.06 -7.86
N SER A 188 21.50 -9.37 -8.09
CA SER A 188 22.65 -10.30 -8.09
C SER A 188 23.76 -9.85 -9.04
N ALA A 189 23.40 -9.44 -10.26
CA ALA A 189 24.34 -8.95 -11.26
C ALA A 189 25.10 -7.70 -10.81
N GLU A 190 24.41 -6.73 -10.20
CA GLU A 190 25.03 -5.51 -9.67
C GLU A 190 26.02 -5.84 -8.54
N ARG A 191 25.65 -6.75 -7.62
CA ARG A 191 26.58 -7.19 -6.56
C ARG A 191 27.82 -7.87 -7.12
N GLU A 192 27.67 -8.71 -8.13
CA GLU A 192 28.81 -9.36 -8.79
C GLU A 192 29.70 -8.34 -9.51
N ALA A 193 29.13 -7.30 -10.12
CA ALA A 193 29.89 -6.20 -10.71
C ALA A 193 30.68 -5.41 -9.65
N ILE A 194 30.03 -5.03 -8.56
CA ILE A 194 30.67 -4.32 -7.43
C ILE A 194 31.81 -5.15 -6.83
N LYS A 195 31.59 -6.45 -6.64
CA LYS A 195 32.62 -7.37 -6.13
C LYS A 195 33.82 -7.43 -7.07
N ARG A 196 33.60 -7.62 -8.37
CA ARG A 196 34.65 -7.64 -9.40
C ARG A 196 35.47 -6.35 -9.39
N GLN A 197 34.80 -5.20 -9.31
CA GLN A 197 35.47 -3.89 -9.26
C GLN A 197 36.35 -3.75 -8.00
N ARG A 198 35.83 -4.12 -6.83
CA ARG A 198 36.58 -4.07 -5.56
C ARG A 198 37.81 -4.97 -5.60
N ASP A 199 37.67 -6.18 -6.15
CA ASP A 199 38.76 -7.15 -6.23
C ASP A 199 39.84 -6.68 -7.24
N ALA A 200 39.45 -5.97 -8.30
CA ALA A 200 40.40 -5.34 -9.24
C ALA A 200 41.21 -4.21 -8.59
N VAL A 201 40.57 -3.34 -7.79
CA VAL A 201 41.27 -2.26 -7.06
C VAL A 201 42.27 -2.83 -6.06
N LYS A 202 41.89 -3.88 -5.32
CA LYS A 202 42.80 -4.56 -4.38
C LYS A 202 44.00 -5.22 -5.04
N LYS A 203 43.87 -5.70 -6.29
CA LYS A 203 44.98 -6.29 -7.04
C LYS A 203 45.93 -5.27 -7.64
N ALA A 204 45.50 -4.01 -7.78
CA ALA A 204 46.29 -2.92 -8.33
C ALA A 204 47.11 -2.15 -7.26
N GLN A 205 46.91 -2.48 -5.98
CA GLN A 205 47.65 -1.96 -4.82
C GLN A 205 48.68 -2.98 -4.35
#